data_AF-A0A0L6JXV8-F1
#
_entry.id   AF-A0A0L6JXV8-F1
#
_cell.length_a   1.000
_cell.length_b   1.000
_cell.length_c   1.000
_cell.angle_alpha   90.00
_cell.angle_beta   90.00
_cell.angle_gamma   90.00
#
_symmetry.space_group_name_H-M   'P 1'
#
loop_
_entity.id
_entity.type
_entity.pdbx_description
1 polymer ?
#
loop_
_entity_poly.entity_id
_entity_poly.type
_entity_poly.pdbx_seq_one_letter_code
_entity_poly.pdbx_strand_id
1 'polypeptide(L)'
;MSNSEDAKKYNEDLDKLLKETKIFTRELFEKFYDAYSYDTPTTHNWLINKLKIIKERLEQGDTLPVENSKITLNKDNFLDWVELEFPGCTDM
;
A
#
# COMPACT_ATOMS: atom_id res chain seq x y z
N MET A 1 11.18 -20.47 -17.47
CA MET A 1 11.59 -19.56 -16.38
C MET A 1 10.33 -19.23 -15.63
N SER A 2 10.33 -19.54 -14.34
CA SER A 2 9.12 -19.84 -13.57
C SER A 2 8.43 -18.56 -13.10
N ASN A 3 7.10 -18.49 -13.25
CA ASN A 3 6.21 -17.42 -12.74
C ASN A 3 6.55 -16.93 -11.31
N SER A 4 7.17 -17.78 -10.50
CA SER A 4 7.56 -17.49 -9.12
C SER A 4 8.71 -16.48 -8.98
N GLU A 5 9.67 -16.44 -9.92
CA GLU A 5 10.80 -15.50 -9.84
C GLU A 5 10.36 -14.08 -10.22
N ASP A 6 9.51 -13.97 -11.23
CA ASP A 6 8.92 -12.70 -11.67
C ASP A 6 8.03 -12.09 -10.58
N ALA A 7 7.20 -12.92 -9.93
CA ALA A 7 6.36 -12.48 -8.82
C ALA A 7 7.18 -12.00 -7.61
N LYS A 8 8.32 -12.65 -7.32
CA LYS A 8 9.19 -12.25 -6.22
C LYS A 8 9.89 -10.92 -6.52
N LYS A 9 10.44 -10.78 -7.72
CA LYS A 9 11.08 -9.54 -8.16
C LYS A 9 10.10 -8.36 -8.18
N TYR A 10 8.89 -8.58 -8.70
CA TYR A 10 7.83 -7.57 -8.68
C TYR A 10 7.52 -7.09 -7.25
N ASN A 11 7.47 -8.01 -6.29
CA ASN A 11 7.24 -7.68 -4.88
C ASN A 11 8.35 -6.82 -4.28
N GLU A 12 9.61 -7.17 -4.55
CA GLU A 12 10.77 -6.42 -4.07
C GLU A 12 10.84 -5.02 -4.70
N ASP A 13 10.58 -4.92 -6.00
CA ASP A 13 10.54 -3.64 -6.72
C ASP A 13 9.41 -2.73 -6.19
N LEU A 14 8.23 -3.30 -5.91
CA LEU A 14 7.12 -2.55 -5.33
C LEU A 14 7.42 -2.11 -3.90
N ASP A 15 8.03 -2.96 -3.07
CA ASP A 15 8.42 -2.57 -1.70
C ASP A 15 9.40 -1.41 -1.70
N LYS A 16 10.35 -1.42 -2.64
CA LYS A 16 11.29 -0.30 -2.81
C LYS A 16 10.57 0.96 -3.28
N LEU A 17 9.67 0.84 -4.26
CA LEU A 17 8.85 1.96 -4.71
C LEU A 17 8.04 2.56 -3.56
N LEU A 18 7.42 1.72 -2.72
CA LEU A 18 6.65 2.15 -1.56
C LEU A 18 7.51 2.76 -0.45
N LYS A 19 8.81 2.49 -0.41
CA LYS A 19 9.77 3.15 0.51
C LYS A 19 10.24 4.51 0.04
N GLU A 20 10.32 4.70 -1.28
CA GLU A 20 10.93 5.89 -1.88
C GLU A 20 9.89 6.87 -2.44
N THR A 21 8.65 6.41 -2.67
CA THR A 21 7.63 7.24 -3.32
C THR A 21 7.25 8.44 -2.46
N LYS A 22 7.15 9.60 -3.10
CA LYS A 22 6.75 10.85 -2.46
C LYS A 22 5.26 11.16 -2.62
N ILE A 23 4.56 10.41 -3.46
CA ILE A 23 3.14 10.60 -3.75
C ILE A 23 2.51 9.21 -3.89
N PHE A 24 1.35 9.02 -3.29
CA PHE A 24 0.53 7.83 -3.53
C PHE A 24 -0.19 8.02 -4.87
N THR A 25 0.41 7.49 -5.95
CA THR A 25 -0.10 7.66 -7.31
C THR A 25 -1.40 6.91 -7.52
N ARG A 26 -2.19 7.33 -8.51
CA ARG A 26 -3.40 6.64 -8.92
C ARG A 26 -3.12 5.19 -9.33
N GLU A 27 -1.98 4.93 -9.97
CA GLU A 27 -1.59 3.57 -10.34
C GLU A 27 -1.37 2.68 -9.11
N LEU A 28 -0.77 3.21 -8.04
CA LEU A 28 -0.64 2.48 -6.76
C LEU A 28 -2.01 2.23 -6.13
N PHE A 29 -2.89 3.22 -6.19
CA PHE A 29 -4.26 3.09 -5.70
C PHE A 29 -5.03 2.00 -6.43
N GLU A 30 -4.99 1.98 -7.77
CA GLU A 30 -5.62 0.95 -8.59
C GLU A 30 -5.05 -0.44 -8.29
N LYS A 31 -3.73 -0.59 -8.14
CA LYS A 31 -3.09 -1.86 -7.75
C LYS A 31 -3.55 -2.35 -6.37
N PHE A 32 -3.71 -1.46 -5.40
CA PHE A 32 -4.15 -1.82 -4.05
C PHE A 32 -5.63 -2.20 -4.05
N TYR A 33 -6.45 -1.49 -4.82
CA TYR A 33 -7.87 -1.80 -4.97
C TYR A 33 -8.09 -3.13 -5.70
N ASP A 34 -7.31 -3.40 -6.76
CA ASP A 34 -7.30 -4.70 -7.42
C ASP A 34 -6.98 -5.79 -6.40
N ALA A 35 -5.90 -5.62 -5.62
CA ALA A 35 -5.50 -6.57 -4.59
C ALA A 35 -6.58 -6.79 -3.51
N TYR A 36 -7.26 -5.72 -3.08
CA TYR A 36 -8.37 -5.79 -2.14
C TYR A 36 -9.58 -6.52 -2.73
N SER A 37 -9.90 -6.28 -4.01
CA SER A 37 -11.04 -6.89 -4.70
C SER A 37 -10.84 -8.38 -4.97
N TYR A 38 -9.58 -8.86 -4.95
CA TYR A 38 -9.26 -10.27 -5.09
C TYR A 38 -9.60 -11.02 -3.80
N ASP A 39 -10.62 -11.87 -3.88
CA ASP A 39 -11.09 -12.71 -2.76
C ASP A 39 -10.16 -13.91 -2.50
N THR A 40 -8.88 -13.64 -2.21
CA THR A 40 -7.95 -14.66 -1.71
C THR A 40 -7.19 -14.16 -0.47
N PRO A 41 -7.02 -15.01 0.55
CA PRO A 41 -6.24 -14.66 1.74
C PRO A 41 -4.81 -14.21 1.43
N THR A 42 -4.22 -14.77 0.37
CA THR A 42 -2.87 -14.43 -0.09
C THR A 42 -2.77 -13.01 -0.62
N THR A 43 -3.76 -12.53 -1.36
CA THR A 43 -3.76 -11.17 -1.89
C THR A 43 -4.10 -10.14 -0.81
N HIS A 44 -4.97 -10.51 0.14
CA HIS A 44 -5.25 -9.68 1.31
C HIS A 44 -3.99 -9.50 2.17
N ASN A 45 -3.29 -10.60 2.50
CA ASN A 45 -2.02 -10.51 3.24
C ASN A 45 -0.97 -9.71 2.48
N TRP A 46 -0.94 -9.81 1.15
CA TRP A 46 -0.06 -8.99 0.33
C TRP A 46 -0.35 -7.49 0.52
N LEU A 47 -1.62 -7.09 0.45
CA LEU A 47 -2.04 -5.70 0.63
C LEU A 47 -1.68 -5.17 2.02
N ILE A 48 -1.97 -5.93 3.08
CA ILE A 48 -1.61 -5.57 4.47
C ILE A 48 -0.10 -5.34 4.60
N ASN A 49 0.72 -6.23 4.02
CA ASN A 49 2.18 -6.06 4.05
C ASN A 49 2.64 -4.79 3.32
N LYS A 50 2.00 -4.41 2.21
CA LYS A 50 2.34 -3.18 1.48
C LYS A 50 1.90 -1.93 2.26
N LEU A 51 0.72 -1.94 2.87
CA LEU A 51 0.24 -0.85 3.72
C LEU A 51 1.13 -0.66 4.95
N LYS A 52 1.66 -1.74 5.52
CA LYS A 52 2.60 -1.71 6.65
C LYS A 52 3.89 -0.95 6.32
N ILE A 53 4.44 -1.13 5.11
CA ILE A 53 5.62 -0.38 4.66
C ILE A 53 5.34 1.12 4.64
N ILE A 54 4.15 1.52 4.18
CA ILE A 54 3.75 2.93 4.17
C ILE A 54 3.58 3.43 5.61
N LYS A 55 2.87 2.67 6.46
CA LYS A 55 2.67 3.00 7.88
C LYS A 55 4.00 3.27 8.58
N GLU A 56 4.98 2.38 8.44
CA GLU A 56 6.31 2.53 9.07
C GLU A 56 7.00 3.84 8.67
N ARG A 57 6.86 4.28 7.40
CA ARG A 57 7.40 5.57 6.96
C ARG A 57 6.68 6.75 7.61
N LEU A 58 5.35 6.69 7.63
CA LEU A 58 4.54 7.76 8.21
C LEU A 58 4.78 7.89 9.72
N GLU A 59 5.00 6.77 10.41
CA GLU A 59 5.40 6.73 11.83
C GLU A 59 6.77 7.40 12.08
N GLN A 60 7.69 7.35 11.11
CA GLN A 60 8.98 8.05 11.16
C GLN A 60 8.86 9.56 10.87
N GLY A 61 7.66 10.07 10.62
CA GLY A 61 7.38 11.48 10.35
C GLY A 61 7.35 11.85 8.87
N ASP A 62 7.37 10.85 7.98
CA ASP A 62 7.12 11.08 6.56
C ASP A 62 5.64 11.43 6.31
N THR A 63 5.36 12.04 5.16
CA THR A 63 4.01 12.37 4.72
C THR A 63 3.83 12.00 3.27
N LEU A 64 2.67 11.43 2.93
CA LEU A 64 2.40 10.91 1.60
C LEU A 64 1.13 11.53 1.02
N PRO A 65 1.25 12.58 0.18
CA PRO A 65 0.14 13.12 -0.61
C PRO A 65 -0.49 12.05 -1.49
N VAL A 66 -1.82 12.00 -1.55
CA VAL A 66 -2.56 11.12 -2.45
C VAL A 66 -2.84 11.85 -3.76
N GLU A 67 -2.44 11.26 -4.87
CA GLU A 67 -2.61 11.84 -6.20
C GLU A 67 -4.09 12.07 -6.52
N ASN A 68 -4.42 13.22 -7.10
CA ASN A 68 -5.78 13.66 -7.40
C ASN A 68 -6.72 13.78 -6.17
N SER A 69 -6.18 13.71 -4.95
CA SER A 69 -6.89 13.96 -3.71
C SER A 69 -6.31 15.20 -3.00
N LYS A 70 -7.10 15.78 -2.09
CA LYS A 70 -6.61 16.83 -1.18
C LYS A 70 -6.03 16.26 0.12
N ILE A 71 -5.96 14.93 0.22
CA ILE A 71 -5.49 14.22 1.39
C ILE A 71 -3.97 14.06 1.33
N THR A 72 -3.32 14.35 2.45
CA THR A 72 -1.93 13.99 2.70
C THR A 72 -1.90 13.03 3.87
N LEU A 73 -1.46 11.80 3.60
CA LEU A 73 -1.36 10.76 4.60
C LEU A 73 -0.21 11.05 5.55
N ASN A 74 -0.44 10.85 6.82
CA ASN A 74 0.51 10.94 7.91
C ASN A 74 0.16 9.89 8.97
N LYS A 75 0.98 9.76 10.01
CA LYS A 75 0.76 8.77 11.07
C LYS A 75 -0.62 8.86 11.74
N ASP A 76 -1.21 10.05 11.77
CA ASP A 76 -2.43 10.33 12.55
C ASP A 76 -3.70 10.01 11.75
N ASN A 77 -3.67 10.10 10.42
CA ASN A 77 -4.84 9.87 9.55
C ASN A 77 -4.73 8.63 8.66
N PHE A 78 -3.57 7.95 8.63
CA PHE A 78 -3.35 6.83 7.73
C PHE A 78 -4.27 5.65 8.04
N LEU A 79 -4.44 5.28 9.30
CA LEU A 79 -5.31 4.17 9.69
C LEU A 79 -6.77 4.44 9.34
N ASP A 80 -7.24 5.65 9.58
CA ASP A 80 -8.61 6.05 9.22
C ASP A 80 -8.82 6.01 7.69
N TRP A 81 -7.81 6.43 6.93
CA TRP A 81 -7.84 6.34 5.47
C TRP A 81 -7.83 4.88 4.99
N VAL A 82 -7.03 4.01 5.60
CA VAL A 82 -7.03 2.57 5.29
C VAL A 82 -8.39 1.95 5.58
N GLU A 83 -9.01 2.25 6.72
CA GLU A 83 -10.34 1.70 7.04
C GLU A 83 -11.43 2.22 6.10
N LEU A 84 -11.29 3.45 5.59
CA LEU A 84 -12.23 4.03 4.63
C LEU A 84 -12.11 3.38 3.25
N GLU A 85 -10.89 3.23 2.74
CA GLU A 85 -10.64 2.75 1.36
C GLU A 85 -10.55 1.22 1.26
N PHE A 86 -10.03 0.57 2.32
CA PHE A 86 -9.81 -0.87 2.41
C PHE A 86 -10.31 -1.42 3.77
N PRO A 87 -11.64 -1.43 4.00
CA PRO A 87 -12.21 -1.88 5.26
C PRO A 87 -11.70 -3.26 5.67
N GLY A 88 -11.23 -3.39 6.92
CA GLY A 88 -10.68 -4.64 7.46
C GLY A 88 -9.19 -4.88 7.18
N CYS A 89 -8.49 -3.96 6.50
CA CYS A 89 -7.04 -4.02 6.29
C CYS A 89 -6.23 -3.24 7.35
N THR A 90 -6.84 -2.84 8.47
CA THR A 90 -6.18 -2.08 9.54
C THR A 90 -5.35 -2.93 10.50
N ASP A 91 -5.42 -4.26 10.40
CA ASP A 91 -4.70 -5.20 11.27
C ASP A 91 -3.23 -5.34 10.84
N MET A 92 -2.44 -4.27 11.01
CA MET A 92 -1.05 -4.13 10.53
C MET A 92 -0.04 -3.63 11.56
#